data_AF-A0ABD0V0Z0-F1
#
_entry.id   AF-A0ABD0V0Z0-F1
#
_cell.length_a   1.000
_cell.length_b   1.000
_cell.length_c   1.000
_cell.angle_alpha   90.00
_cell.angle_beta   90.00
_cell.angle_gamma   90.00
#
_symmetry.space_group_name_H-M   'P 1'
#
loop_
_entity.id
_entity.type
_entity.pdbx_description
1 polymer ?
#
loop_
_entity_poly.entity_id
_entity_poly.type
_entity_poly.pdbx_seq_one_letter_code
_entity_poly.pdbx_strand_id
1 'polypeptide(L)'
;MELALSLERLVNEKLLNLHSVAARANDPNMTEFIENHFLTEQVEAIKKISEYVAQLRRVGKGHGVWHFDQVLLHGEENGAA
;
A
#
# COMPACT_ATOMS: atom_id res chain seq x y z
N MET A 1 0.38 -8.70 8.71
CA MET A 1 -0.02 -7.44 8.04
C MET A 1 0.72 -6.21 8.53
N GLU A 2 0.98 -6.04 9.83
CA GLU A 2 1.70 -4.85 10.31
C GLU A 2 3.10 -4.68 9.71
N LEU A 3 3.86 -5.77 9.56
CA LEU A 3 5.15 -5.74 8.87
C LEU A 3 5.03 -5.27 7.41
N ALA A 4 4.03 -5.77 6.68
CA ALA A 4 3.78 -5.34 5.30
C ALA A 4 3.48 -3.83 5.25
N LEU A 5 2.67 -3.31 6.17
CA LEU A 5 2.40 -1.86 6.26
C LEU A 5 3.68 -1.05 6.51
N SER A 6 4.56 -1.52 7.40
CA SER A 6 5.85 -0.89 7.65
C SER A 6 6.75 -0.90 6.40
N LEU A 7 6.76 -2.00 5.65
CA LEU A 7 7.52 -2.11 4.41
C LEU A 7 6.98 -1.17 3.33
N GLU A 8 5.66 -1.10 3.11
CA GLU A 8 5.08 -0.17 2.14
C GLU A 8 5.38 1.30 2.48
N ARG A 9 5.31 1.66 3.77
CA ARG A 9 5.70 3.01 4.21
C ARG A 9 7.18 3.30 3.96
N LEU A 10 8.04 2.30 4.15
CA LEU A 10 9.47 2.41 3.86
C LEU A 10 9.72 2.59 2.36
N VAL A 11 9.04 1.82 1.50
CA VAL A 11 9.14 1.96 0.04
C VAL A 11 8.68 3.36 -0.39
N ASN A 12 7.56 3.86 0.13
CA ASN A 12 7.11 5.23 -0.11
C ASN A 12 8.16 6.28 0.27
N GLU A 13 8.79 6.13 1.43
CA GLU A 13 9.86 7.01 1.86
C GLU A 13 11.05 6.96 0.89
N LYS A 14 11.41 5.77 0.37
CA LYS A 14 12.48 5.64 -0.62
C LYS A 14 12.10 6.24 -1.98
N LEU A 15 10.85 6.15 -2.39
CA LEU A 15 10.34 6.80 -3.60
C LEU A 15 10.38 8.33 -3.48
N LEU A 16 9.99 8.89 -2.33
CA LEU A 16 10.09 10.33 -2.06
C LEU A 16 11.56 10.81 -2.05
N ASN A 17 12.47 10.00 -1.49
CA ASN A 17 13.89 10.30 -1.54
C ASN A 17 14.44 10.29 -2.98
N LEU A 18 14.02 9.31 -3.80
CA LEU A 18 14.39 9.23 -5.21
C LEU A 18 13.85 10.44 -5.99
N HIS A 19 12.59 10.80 -5.76
CA HIS A 19 11.98 12.00 -6.34
C HIS A 19 12.76 13.26 -5.99
N SER A 20 13.15 13.43 -4.72
CA SER A 20 13.99 14.56 -4.30
C SER A 20 15.36 14.59 -4.99
N VAL A 21 15.98 13.43 -5.24
CA VAL A 21 17.24 13.36 -6.01
C VAL A 21 17.01 13.78 -7.46
N ALA A 22 15.96 13.28 -8.12
CA ALA A 22 15.61 13.65 -9.49
C ALA A 22 15.31 15.15 -9.62
N ALA A 23 14.57 15.72 -8.67
CA ALA A 23 14.28 17.15 -8.61
C ALA A 23 15.57 17.98 -8.45
N ARG A 24 16.51 17.57 -7.58
CA ARG A 24 17.82 18.25 -7.44
C ARG A 24 18.70 18.13 -8.67
N ALA A 25 18.57 17.03 -9.42
CA ALA A 25 19.25 16.84 -10.69
C ALA A 25 18.59 17.61 -11.85
N ASN A 26 17.46 18.27 -11.60
CA ASN A 26 16.66 18.97 -12.59
C ASN A 26 16.27 18.04 -13.76
N ASP A 27 15.81 16.83 -13.42
CA ASP A 27 15.29 15.82 -14.35
C ASP A 27 13.75 15.73 -14.24
N PRO A 28 13.00 16.51 -15.05
CA PRO A 28 11.54 16.56 -14.96
C PRO A 28 10.87 15.24 -15.36
N ASN A 29 11.49 14.49 -16.28
CA ASN A 29 10.93 13.24 -16.78
C ASN A 29 10.94 12.18 -15.67
N MET A 30 12.06 12.08 -14.95
CA MET A 30 12.16 11.15 -13.81
C MET A 30 11.22 11.54 -12.66
N THR A 31 11.08 12.83 -12.34
CA THR A 31 10.12 13.25 -11.29
C THR A 31 8.68 12.90 -11.67
N GLU A 32 8.28 13.17 -12.91
CA GLU A 32 6.94 12.86 -13.42
C GLU A 32 6.68 11.36 -13.45
N PHE A 33 7.67 10.56 -13.87
CA PHE A 33 7.58 9.10 -13.88
C PHE A 33 7.32 8.54 -12.47
N ILE A 34 8.02 9.05 -11.45
CA ILE A 34 7.87 8.60 -10.06
C ILE A 34 6.48 8.99 -9.51
N GLU A 35 6.03 10.22 -9.79
CA GLU A 35 4.72 10.71 -9.34
C GLU A 35 3.55 9.91 -9.94
N ASN A 36 3.56 9.72 -11.26
CA ASN A 36 2.45 9.13 -11.99
C ASN A 36 2.34 7.62 -11.78
N HIS A 37 3.48 6.91 -11.70
CA HIS A 37 3.48 5.45 -11.66
C HIS A 37 3.67 4.83 -10.28
N PHE A 38 4.21 5.56 -9.30
CA PHE A 38 4.57 4.96 -8.02
C PHE A 38 3.93 5.64 -6.83
N LEU A 39 4.03 6.98 -6.72
CA LEU A 39 3.56 7.67 -5.51
C LEU A 39 2.06 7.54 -5.28
N THR A 40 1.26 7.61 -6.35
CA THR A 40 -0.20 7.43 -6.26
C THR A 40 -0.56 6.01 -5.81
N GLU A 41 -0.02 5.00 -6.49
CA GLU A 41 -0.24 3.58 -6.16
C GLU A 41 0.21 3.26 -4.73
N GLN A 42 1.31 3.87 -4.28
CA GLN A 42 1.87 3.65 -2.96
C GLN A 42 0.95 4.17 -1.84
N VAL A 43 0.29 5.32 -2.04
CA VAL A 43 -0.71 5.84 -1.09
C VAL A 43 -1.90 4.89 -1.00
N GLU A 44 -2.39 4.38 -2.13
CA GLU A 44 -3.50 3.43 -2.18
C GLU A 44 -3.14 2.09 -1.51
N ALA A 45 -1.94 1.56 -1.78
CA ALA A 45 -1.43 0.34 -1.15
C ALA A 45 -1.31 0.49 0.37
N ILE A 46 -0.73 1.61 0.85
CA ILE A 46 -0.62 1.89 2.28
C ILE A 46 -2.01 1.96 2.93
N LYS A 47 -3.00 2.58 2.27
CA LYS A 47 -4.38 2.63 2.76
C LYS A 47 -5.00 1.23 2.84
N LYS A 48 -4.95 0.46 1.75
CA LYS A 48 -5.49 -0.90 1.67
C LYS A 48 -4.92 -1.80 2.78
N ILE A 49 -3.60 -1.78 2.98
CA ILE A 49 -2.96 -2.58 4.04
C ILE A 49 -3.31 -2.03 5.44
N SER A 50 -3.44 -0.72 5.61
CA SER A 50 -3.87 -0.14 6.89
C SER A 50 -5.28 -0.58 7.28
N GLU A 51 -6.19 -0.65 6.31
CA GLU A 51 -7.54 -1.18 6.51
C GLU A 51 -7.51 -2.67 6.90
N TYR A 52 -6.66 -3.47 6.26
CA TYR A 52 -6.46 -4.87 6.65
C TYR A 52 -5.92 -5.03 8.07
N VAL A 53 -4.95 -4.20 8.47
CA VAL A 53 -4.45 -4.19 9.86
C VAL A 53 -5.58 -3.83 10.84
N ALA A 54 -6.39 -2.82 10.53
CA ALA A 54 -7.51 -2.42 11.38
C ALA A 54 -8.58 -3.52 11.51
N GLN A 55 -8.92 -4.19 10.40
CA GLN A 55 -9.86 -5.31 10.38
C GLN A 55 -9.34 -6.49 11.21
N LEU A 56 -8.08 -6.90 11.01
CA LEU A 56 -7.46 -7.98 11.78
C LEU A 56 -7.41 -7.70 13.28
N ARG A 57 -7.13 -6.44 13.68
CA ARG A 57 -7.18 -6.02 15.08
C ARG A 57 -8.60 -6.07 15.66
N ARG A 58 -9.62 -5.76 14.84
CA ARG A 58 -11.03 -5.78 15.25
C ARG A 58 -11.58 -7.19 15.42
N VAL A 59 -11.29 -8.10 14.49
CA VAL A 59 -11.85 -9.46 14.50
C VAL A 59 -11.16 -10.39 15.51
N GLY A 60 -9.94 -10.04 15.95
CA GLY A 60 -9.18 -10.84 16.90
C GLY A 60 -8.66 -12.16 16.29
N LYS A 61 -7.96 -12.95 17.12
CA LYS A 61 -7.32 -14.21 16.69
C LYS A 61 -8.33 -15.35 16.52
N GLY A 62 -7.93 -16.41 15.83
CA GLY A 62 -8.75 -17.62 15.63
C GLY A 62 -9.71 -17.47 14.46
N HIS A 63 -11.01 -17.73 14.69
CA HIS A 63 -12.03 -17.73 13.65
C HIS A 63 -12.13 -16.38 12.90
N GLY A 64 -11.92 -15.26 13.59
CA GLY A 64 -11.92 -13.93 12.97
C GLY A 64 -10.88 -13.78 11.87
N VAL A 65 -9.66 -14.32 12.08
CA VAL A 65 -8.58 -14.30 11.07
C VAL A 65 -8.92 -15.23 9.91
N TRP A 66 -9.46 -16.42 10.17
CA TRP A 66 -9.87 -17.33 9.11
C TRP A 66 -10.96 -16.70 8.23
N HIS A 67 -11.97 -16.06 8.82
CA HIS A 67 -13.00 -15.38 8.05
C HIS A 67 -12.44 -14.20 7.24
N PHE A 68 -11.53 -13.40 7.83
CA PHE A 68 -10.83 -12.35 7.10
C PHE A 68 -10.04 -12.92 5.90
N ASP A 69 -9.37 -14.06 6.06
CA ASP A 69 -8.64 -14.74 4.99
C ASP A 69 -9.57 -15.21 3.86
N GLN A 70 -10.74 -15.75 4.18
CA GLN A 70 -11.76 -16.10 3.18
C GLN A 70 -12.29 -14.88 2.44
N VAL A 71 -12.55 -13.78 3.15
CA VAL A 71 -12.96 -12.51 2.53
C VAL A 71 -11.85 -11.94 1.65
N LEU A 72 -10.57 -12.10 2.02
CA LEU A 72 -9.46 -11.68 1.19
C LEU A 72 -9.35 -12.52 -0.10
N LEU A 73 -9.55 -13.84 0.01
CA LEU A 73 -9.46 -14.77 -1.13
C LEU A 73 -10.58 -14.59 -2.15
N HIS A 74 -11.80 -14.27 -1.69
CA HIS A 74 -13.00 -14.20 -2.53
C HIS A 74 -13.53 -12.77 -2.76
N GLY A 75 -13.09 -11.79 -1.96
CA GLY A 75 -13.58 -10.42 -2.00
C GLY A 75 -13.15 -9.63 -3.23
N GLU A 76 -12.07 -10.06 -3.92
CA GLU A 76 -11.64 -9.44 -5.17
C GLU A 76 -12.50 -9.87 -6.38
N GLU A 77 -13.30 -10.94 -6.29
CA GLU A 77 -14.25 -11.37 -7.35
C GLU A 77 -15.58 -10.57 -7.34
N ASN A 78 -15.94 -9.95 -6.22
CA ASN A 78 -17.23 -9.25 -6.05
C ASN A 78 -17.14 -7.72 -6.22
N GLY A 79 -15.98 -7.19 -6.63
CA GLY A 79 -15.77 -5.76 -6.91
C GLY A 79 -16.13 -5.31 -8.33
N ALA A 80 -16.62 -6.24 -9.17
CA ALA A 80 -17.13 -5.95 -10.51
C ALA A 80 -18.67 -6.06 -10.52
N ALA A 81 -19.34 -5.15 -9.82
CA ALA A 81 -20.78 -4.91 -9.93
C ALA A 81 -21.10 -3.43 -9.69
#